data_AF-A0A7X1PA93-F1
#
_entry.id   AF-A0A7X1PA93-F1
#
_cell.length_a   1.000
_cell.length_b   1.000
_cell.length_c   1.000
_cell.angle_alpha   90.00
_cell.angle_beta   90.00
_cell.angle_gamma   90.00
#
_symmetry.space_group_name_H-M   'P 1'
#
loop_
_entity.id
_entity.type
_entity.pdbx_description
1 polymer ?
#
loop_
_entity_poly.entity_id
_entity_poly.type
_entity_poly.pdbx_seq_one_letter_code
_entity_poly.pdbx_strand_id
1 'polypeptide(L)'
;MEGGVLNARERIDLLVDPGSFIESGRFAASARPEDKATTPADGKVAGFGRVGGRNIAVMSNDFTVKGASSANIDIKKLKHMKAVVRKRGIPMVFPGASTGARMPDVMGADSIGSKDDPIEYQHLRESPWVAAALGYCYGSSAWYSSMSDFCVFGLFQLRCQAT
;
A
#
# COMPACT_ATOMS: atom_id res chain seq x y z
N MET A 1 -13.47 7.67 -11.31
CA MET A 1 -12.71 6.99 -12.38
C MET A 1 -13.71 6.46 -13.41
N GLU A 2 -13.47 6.72 -14.70
CA GLU A 2 -14.20 6.04 -15.77
C GLU A 2 -14.02 4.52 -15.62
N GLY A 3 -15.11 3.75 -15.56
CA GLY A 3 -15.07 2.28 -15.56
C GLY A 3 -15.29 1.56 -14.22
N GLY A 4 -15.68 2.25 -13.13
CA GLY A 4 -16.05 1.59 -11.86
C GLY A 4 -14.87 1.09 -11.01
N VAL A 5 -13.64 1.50 -11.33
CA VAL A 5 -12.44 1.19 -10.53
C VAL A 5 -12.39 2.08 -9.29
N LEU A 6 -12.34 1.45 -8.12
CA LEU A 6 -12.25 2.13 -6.83
C LEU A 6 -10.84 2.71 -6.61
N ASN A 7 -10.75 3.91 -6.05
CA ASN A 7 -9.51 4.51 -5.59
C ASN A 7 -9.01 3.89 -4.27
N ALA A 8 -7.81 4.25 -3.81
CA ALA A 8 -7.22 3.65 -2.61
C ALA A 8 -8.04 3.87 -1.33
N ARG A 9 -8.64 5.05 -1.13
CA ARG A 9 -9.46 5.35 0.04
C ARG A 9 -10.82 4.65 -0.03
N GLU A 10 -11.47 4.67 -1.19
CA GLU A 10 -12.72 3.94 -1.43
C GLU A 10 -12.58 2.44 -1.13
N ARG A 11 -11.45 1.82 -1.53
CA ARG A 11 -11.19 0.41 -1.21
C ARG A 11 -10.99 0.17 0.29
N ILE A 12 -10.34 1.10 0.99
CA ILE A 12 -10.16 1.01 2.44
C ILE A 12 -11.51 1.15 3.14
N ASP A 13 -12.32 2.12 2.72
CA ASP A 13 -13.63 2.40 3.32
C ASP A 13 -14.61 1.22 3.16
N LEU A 14 -14.50 0.45 2.06
CA LEU A 14 -15.26 -0.79 1.88
C LEU A 14 -14.72 -1.98 2.68
N LEU A 15 -13.41 -1.98 2.99
CA LEU A 15 -12.77 -3.08 3.70
C LEU A 15 -13.01 -3.00 5.21
N VAL A 16 -12.93 -1.80 5.77
CA VAL A 16 -12.91 -1.56 7.22
C VAL A 16 -14.29 -1.20 7.76
N ASP A 17 -14.52 -1.45 9.05
CA ASP A 17 -15.73 -1.06 9.74
C ASP A 17 -15.90 0.48 9.65
N PRO A 18 -17.12 0.99 9.40
CA PRO A 18 -17.38 2.42 9.24
C PRO A 18 -16.81 3.28 10.37
N GLY A 19 -16.12 4.36 10.02
CA GLY A 19 -15.51 5.30 10.97
C GLY A 19 -14.33 4.75 11.79
N SER A 20 -13.86 3.53 11.49
CA SER A 20 -12.73 2.94 12.22
C SER A 20 -11.35 3.32 11.66
N PHE A 21 -11.29 3.81 10.41
CA PHE A 21 -10.02 4.07 9.73
C PHE A 21 -9.32 5.32 10.26
N ILE A 22 -8.06 5.14 10.65
CA ILE A 22 -7.14 6.19 11.05
C ILE A 22 -5.93 6.14 10.12
N GLU A 23 -5.80 7.16 9.26
CA GLU A 23 -4.73 7.25 8.26
C GLU A 23 -3.38 7.60 8.90
N SER A 24 -2.35 6.81 8.60
CA SER A 24 -0.96 7.05 8.99
C SER A 24 -0.17 7.59 7.80
N GLY A 25 0.57 8.68 8.01
CA GLY A 25 1.39 9.29 6.95
C GLY A 25 0.57 9.96 5.84
N ARG A 26 -0.61 10.52 6.18
CA ARG A 26 -1.50 11.25 5.25
C ARG A 26 -0.79 12.39 4.50
N PHE A 27 0.08 13.13 5.20
CA PHE A 27 0.82 14.25 4.65
C PHE A 27 2.16 13.87 4.00
N ALA A 28 2.42 12.57 3.85
CA ALA A 28 3.60 12.11 3.12
C ALA A 28 3.52 12.55 1.65
N ALA A 29 4.65 12.92 1.08
CA ALA A 29 4.82 13.27 -0.32
C ALA A 29 6.24 12.91 -0.77
N SER A 30 6.51 12.93 -2.08
CA SER A 30 7.85 12.65 -2.60
C SER A 30 8.91 13.55 -1.95
N ALA A 31 10.10 12.98 -1.79
CA ALA A 31 11.28 13.71 -1.33
C ALA A 31 11.80 14.69 -2.40
N ARG A 32 11.42 14.50 -3.67
CA ARG A 32 11.77 15.37 -4.79
C ARG A 32 10.89 16.63 -4.73
N PRO A 33 11.45 17.84 -4.53
CA PRO A 33 10.68 19.07 -4.39
C PRO A 33 9.68 19.31 -5.53
N GLU A 34 10.06 18.97 -6.75
CA GLU A 34 9.25 19.12 -7.97
C GLU A 34 8.03 18.20 -8.02
N ASP A 35 8.07 17.05 -7.34
CA ASP A 35 6.98 16.07 -7.34
C ASP A 35 6.08 16.19 -6.11
N LYS A 36 6.49 16.96 -5.08
CA LYS A 36 5.82 17.06 -3.77
C LYS A 36 4.33 17.41 -3.87
N ALA A 37 3.96 18.35 -4.74
CA ALA A 37 2.56 18.78 -4.92
C ALA A 37 1.69 17.74 -5.64
N THR A 38 2.30 16.80 -6.38
CA THR A 38 1.61 15.81 -7.22
C THR A 38 1.66 14.39 -6.64
N THR A 39 2.17 14.24 -5.42
CA THR A 39 2.39 12.95 -4.76
C THR A 39 1.70 12.86 -3.40
N PRO A 40 0.37 13.09 -3.32
CA PRO A 40 -0.34 12.99 -2.05
C PRO A 40 -0.22 11.58 -1.45
N ALA A 41 0.04 11.51 -0.15
CA ALA A 41 0.37 10.28 0.58
C ALA A 41 1.49 9.45 -0.09
N ASP A 42 2.33 10.05 -0.92
CA ASP A 42 3.34 9.40 -1.76
C ASP A 42 2.82 8.19 -2.59
N GLY A 43 1.52 8.18 -2.92
CA GLY A 43 0.88 7.13 -3.73
C GLY A 43 0.55 5.84 -3.02
N LYS A 44 0.63 5.78 -1.69
CA LYS A 44 0.10 4.67 -0.88
C LYS A 44 -0.68 5.21 0.31
N VAL A 45 -1.96 4.89 0.44
CA VAL A 45 -2.75 5.24 1.63
C VAL A 45 -2.56 4.13 2.66
N ALA A 46 -2.04 4.48 3.83
CA ALA A 46 -1.77 3.52 4.89
C ALA A 46 -2.48 3.92 6.17
N GLY A 47 -2.83 2.96 7.01
CA GLY A 47 -3.43 3.24 8.29
C GLY A 47 -3.92 2.00 9.02
N PHE A 48 -4.70 2.25 10.05
CA PHE A 48 -5.24 1.21 10.93
C PHE A 48 -6.76 1.34 10.94
N GLY A 49 -7.45 0.21 11.03
CA GLY A 49 -8.90 0.16 11.11
C GLY A 49 -9.35 -1.09 11.82
N ARG A 50 -10.65 -1.39 11.73
CA ARG A 50 -11.22 -2.64 12.24
C ARG A 50 -11.93 -3.41 11.13
N VAL A 51 -11.97 -4.73 11.24
CA VAL A 51 -12.81 -5.61 10.42
C VAL A 51 -13.53 -6.56 11.36
N GLY A 52 -14.85 -6.46 11.43
CA GLY A 52 -15.64 -7.22 12.40
C GLY A 52 -15.20 -6.93 13.85
N GLY A 53 -14.88 -5.67 14.14
CA GLY A 53 -14.40 -5.22 15.45
C GLY A 53 -12.94 -5.53 15.77
N ARG A 54 -12.21 -6.27 14.91
CA ARG A 54 -10.81 -6.66 15.13
C ARG A 54 -9.86 -5.69 14.46
N ASN A 55 -8.84 -5.23 15.17
CA ASN A 55 -7.84 -4.30 14.63
C ASN A 55 -7.05 -4.93 13.47
N ILE A 56 -6.89 -4.18 12.39
CA ILE A 56 -6.02 -4.50 11.25
C ILE A 56 -5.21 -3.28 10.85
N ALA A 57 -4.08 -3.52 10.18
CA ALA A 57 -3.40 -2.53 9.38
C ALA A 57 -3.76 -2.72 7.90
N VAL A 58 -3.86 -1.61 7.15
CA VAL A 58 -4.09 -1.64 5.71
C VAL A 58 -3.17 -0.65 5.02
N MET A 59 -2.65 -1.04 3.85
CA MET A 59 -1.86 -0.17 2.99
C MET A 59 -2.28 -0.37 1.54
N SER A 60 -3.07 0.58 1.02
CA SER A 60 -3.61 0.53 -0.33
C SER A 60 -2.86 1.43 -1.31
N ASN A 61 -2.51 0.89 -2.47
CA ASN A 61 -1.79 1.59 -3.53
C ASN A 61 -2.71 2.53 -4.32
N ASP A 62 -2.41 3.82 -4.38
CA ASP A 62 -3.20 4.78 -5.17
C ASP A 62 -2.64 4.92 -6.58
N PHE A 63 -3.26 4.22 -7.53
CA PHE A 63 -2.79 4.18 -8.92
C PHE A 63 -2.84 5.56 -9.60
N THR A 64 -3.68 6.48 -9.12
CA THR A 64 -3.76 7.85 -9.66
C THR A 64 -2.51 8.66 -9.37
N VAL A 65 -1.74 8.28 -8.35
CA VAL A 65 -0.55 8.99 -7.91
C VAL A 65 0.68 8.30 -8.47
N LYS A 66 1.18 8.82 -9.60
CA LYS A 66 2.39 8.32 -10.29
C LYS A 66 2.35 6.79 -10.51
N GLY A 67 1.17 6.23 -10.83
CA GLY A 67 0.98 4.79 -11.07
C GLY A 67 1.21 3.90 -9.84
N ALA A 68 1.06 4.45 -8.63
CA ALA A 68 1.46 3.83 -7.36
C ALA A 68 2.89 3.23 -7.38
N SER A 69 3.79 3.86 -8.14
CA SER A 69 5.18 3.47 -8.21
C SER A 69 5.88 3.68 -6.85
N SER A 70 6.80 2.78 -6.51
CA SER A 70 7.46 2.72 -5.19
C SER A 70 8.65 3.67 -5.12
N ALA A 71 8.68 4.50 -4.09
CA ALA A 71 9.66 5.51 -3.79
C ALA A 71 10.08 5.44 -2.30
N ASN A 72 11.12 6.20 -1.94
CA ASN A 72 11.74 6.11 -0.61
C ASN A 72 10.78 6.48 0.53
N ILE A 73 9.85 7.41 0.30
CA ILE A 73 8.92 7.87 1.35
C ILE A 73 7.82 6.83 1.61
N ASP A 74 7.24 6.23 0.57
CA ASP A 74 6.29 5.15 0.73
C ASP A 74 6.91 3.88 1.34
N ILE A 75 8.18 3.59 1.04
CA ILE A 75 8.93 2.48 1.66
C ILE A 75 9.11 2.74 3.15
N LYS A 76 9.48 3.96 3.55
CA LYS A 76 9.55 4.35 4.99
C LYS A 76 8.20 4.16 5.68
N LYS A 77 7.11 4.55 5.02
CA LYS A 77 5.76 4.36 5.54
C LYS A 77 5.41 2.87 5.70
N LEU A 78 5.75 2.05 4.71
CA LEU A 78 5.56 0.62 4.78
C LEU A 78 6.34 -0.03 5.94
N LYS A 79 7.61 0.34 6.11
CA LYS A 79 8.45 -0.13 7.23
C LYS A 79 7.82 0.24 8.58
N HIS A 80 7.33 1.47 8.72
CA HIS A 80 6.59 1.90 9.91
C HIS A 80 5.36 1.02 10.16
N MET A 81 4.52 0.79 9.14
CA MET A 81 3.33 -0.04 9.28
C MET A 81 3.68 -1.48 9.68
N LYS A 82 4.66 -2.11 9.02
CA LYS A 82 5.14 -3.46 9.35
C LYS A 82 5.65 -3.55 10.80
N ALA A 83 6.39 -2.55 11.26
CA ALA A 83 6.88 -2.51 12.63
C ALA A 83 5.73 -2.43 13.66
N VAL A 84 4.70 -1.63 13.40
CA VAL A 84 3.51 -1.53 14.27
C VAL A 84 2.71 -2.83 14.26
N VAL A 85 2.48 -3.40 13.08
CA VAL A 85 1.82 -4.70 12.87
C VAL A 85 2.48 -5.79 13.71
N ARG A 86 3.81 -5.93 13.58
CA ARG A 86 4.61 -6.87 14.35
C ARG A 86 4.47 -6.65 15.85
N LYS A 87 4.60 -5.40 16.30
CA LYS A 87 4.53 -5.06 17.74
C LYS A 87 3.15 -5.31 18.34
N ARG A 88 2.08 -5.15 17.56
CA ARG A 88 0.69 -5.26 18.02
C ARG A 88 0.09 -6.64 17.77
N GLY A 89 0.70 -7.47 16.93
CA GLY A 89 0.16 -8.78 16.55
C GLY A 89 -1.16 -8.67 15.78
N ILE A 90 -1.32 -7.65 14.94
CA ILE A 90 -2.55 -7.43 14.15
C ILE A 90 -2.33 -7.84 12.69
N PRO A 91 -3.36 -8.27 11.94
CA PRO A 91 -3.22 -8.58 10.52
C PRO A 91 -2.85 -7.35 9.67
N MET A 92 -2.18 -7.57 8.54
CA MET A 92 -1.85 -6.54 7.57
C MET A 92 -2.46 -6.86 6.19
N VAL A 93 -3.15 -5.89 5.60
CA VAL A 93 -3.84 -6.03 4.32
C VAL A 93 -3.23 -5.11 3.25
N PHE A 94 -2.94 -5.67 2.07
CA PHE A 94 -2.33 -4.97 0.93
C PHE A 94 -3.26 -4.99 -0.30
N PRO A 95 -4.28 -4.12 -0.39
CA PRO A 95 -5.16 -4.06 -1.55
C PRO A 95 -4.66 -3.05 -2.59
N GLY A 96 -4.48 -3.47 -3.83
CA GLY A 96 -4.29 -2.51 -4.92
C GLY A 96 -3.54 -3.02 -6.15
N ALA A 97 -2.92 -2.05 -6.82
CA ALA A 97 -2.18 -2.20 -8.06
C ALA A 97 -0.99 -1.23 -8.06
N SER A 98 0.13 -1.61 -8.66
CA SER A 98 1.31 -0.75 -8.82
C SER A 98 2.09 -1.03 -10.10
N THR A 99 2.81 -0.01 -10.57
CA THR A 99 3.65 -0.04 -11.77
C THR A 99 5.11 -0.40 -11.52
N GLY A 100 5.51 -0.65 -10.27
CA GLY A 100 6.88 -1.02 -9.91
C GLY A 100 7.62 0.11 -9.19
N ALA A 101 8.89 0.35 -9.53
CA ALA A 101 9.72 1.37 -8.91
C ALA A 101 9.54 2.74 -9.57
N ARG A 102 9.56 3.82 -8.78
CA ARG A 102 9.50 5.20 -9.29
C ARG A 102 10.90 5.63 -9.70
N MET A 103 11.24 5.44 -10.98
CA MET A 103 12.61 5.59 -11.49
C MET A 103 13.33 6.87 -11.02
N PRO A 104 12.74 8.08 -11.08
CA PRO A 104 13.43 9.28 -10.62
C PRO A 104 13.81 9.28 -9.13
N ASP A 105 13.07 8.57 -8.27
CA ASP A 105 13.32 8.49 -6.83
C ASP A 105 14.29 7.35 -6.48
N VAL A 106 14.36 6.32 -7.34
CA VAL A 106 15.13 5.10 -7.04
C VAL A 106 16.51 5.05 -7.70
N MET A 107 16.79 5.95 -8.64
CA MET A 107 18.11 6.07 -9.28
C MET A 107 19.09 6.85 -8.40
N GLY A 108 20.39 6.65 -8.63
CA GLY A 108 21.47 7.36 -7.93
C GLY A 108 21.98 6.65 -6.68
N ALA A 109 23.16 7.09 -6.23
CA ALA A 109 23.91 6.44 -5.15
C ALA A 109 23.14 6.43 -3.82
N ASP A 110 22.48 7.54 -3.47
CA ASP A 110 21.75 7.67 -2.20
C ASP A 110 20.62 6.63 -2.09
N SER A 111 19.84 6.47 -3.17
CA SER A 111 18.78 5.47 -3.21
C SER A 111 19.37 4.05 -3.15
N ILE A 112 20.36 3.74 -3.98
CA ILE A 112 20.96 2.39 -4.04
C ILE A 112 21.58 2.01 -2.69
N GLY A 113 22.30 2.93 -2.04
CA GLY A 113 22.90 2.71 -0.72
C GLY A 113 21.87 2.55 0.41
N SER A 114 20.65 3.06 0.23
CA SER A 114 19.57 2.94 1.23
C SER A 114 18.76 1.64 1.14
N LYS A 115 19.00 0.81 0.12
CA LYS A 115 18.21 -0.41 -0.18
C LYS A 115 18.68 -1.69 0.51
N ASP A 116 19.69 -1.60 1.36
CA ASP A 116 20.27 -2.75 2.08
C ASP A 116 19.46 -3.17 3.31
N ASP A 117 18.12 -3.07 3.24
CA ASP A 117 17.23 -3.52 4.32
C ASP A 117 16.64 -4.89 3.98
N PRO A 118 17.17 -5.98 4.55
CA PRO A 118 16.69 -7.33 4.26
C PRO A 118 15.23 -7.53 4.69
N ILE A 119 14.72 -6.71 5.62
CA ILE A 119 13.36 -6.84 6.14
C ILE A 119 12.34 -6.25 5.16
N GLU A 120 12.73 -5.44 4.17
CA GLU A 120 11.79 -4.78 3.24
C GLU A 120 10.88 -5.81 2.54
N TYR A 121 11.47 -6.81 1.90
CA TYR A 121 10.79 -7.91 1.21
C TYR A 121 10.92 -9.24 1.95
N GLN A 122 10.72 -9.19 3.28
CA GLN A 122 10.65 -10.38 4.11
C GLN A 122 9.34 -10.43 4.89
N HIS A 123 8.69 -11.59 4.85
CA HIS A 123 7.57 -11.94 5.73
C HIS A 123 8.04 -12.90 6.82
N LEU A 124 8.12 -12.41 8.06
CA LEU A 124 8.56 -13.19 9.22
C LEU A 124 7.47 -14.11 9.79
N ARG A 125 6.25 -14.07 9.23
CA ARG A 125 5.09 -14.86 9.67
C ARG A 125 4.69 -14.64 11.14
N GLU A 126 5.08 -13.52 11.73
CA GLU A 126 4.68 -13.10 13.08
C GLU A 126 3.27 -12.48 13.11
N SER A 127 2.70 -12.11 11.96
CA SER A 127 1.36 -11.54 11.85
C SER A 127 0.75 -11.91 10.49
N PRO A 128 -0.55 -12.23 10.38
CA PRO A 128 -1.13 -12.64 9.10
C PRO A 128 -1.09 -11.51 8.06
N TRP A 129 -0.63 -11.82 6.86
CA TRP A 129 -0.66 -10.91 5.72
C TRP A 129 -1.66 -11.37 4.68
N VAL A 130 -2.47 -10.44 4.18
CA VAL A 130 -3.46 -10.67 3.14
C VAL A 130 -3.23 -9.66 2.03
N ALA A 131 -3.07 -10.13 0.80
CA ALA A 131 -2.98 -9.27 -0.38
C ALA A 131 -4.23 -9.38 -1.25
N ALA A 132 -4.57 -8.28 -1.91
CA ALA A 132 -5.55 -8.28 -2.98
C ALA A 132 -4.94 -7.58 -4.19
N ALA A 133 -4.62 -8.37 -5.22
CA ALA A 133 -4.11 -7.88 -6.51
C ALA A 133 -5.32 -7.46 -7.37
N LEU A 134 -5.58 -6.16 -7.46
CA LEU A 134 -6.79 -5.57 -8.04
C LEU A 134 -6.52 -4.83 -9.36
N GLY A 135 -5.51 -5.26 -10.11
CA GLY A 135 -5.09 -4.64 -11.37
C GLY A 135 -3.62 -4.96 -11.69
N TYR A 136 -2.93 -4.01 -12.31
CA TYR A 136 -1.48 -4.13 -12.59
C TYR A 136 -0.70 -4.39 -11.31
N CYS A 137 0.05 -5.48 -11.25
CA CYS A 137 0.76 -5.90 -10.05
C CYS A 137 2.24 -6.10 -10.38
N TYR A 138 3.01 -5.00 -10.32
CA TYR A 138 4.45 -5.00 -10.60
C TYR A 138 5.26 -4.47 -9.41
N GLY A 139 6.48 -4.96 -9.25
CA GLY A 139 7.40 -4.55 -8.18
C GLY A 139 6.83 -4.86 -6.79
N SER A 140 6.75 -3.86 -5.91
CA SER A 140 6.40 -4.08 -4.50
C SER A 140 5.04 -4.77 -4.31
N SER A 141 4.01 -4.41 -5.08
CA SER A 141 2.71 -5.09 -5.00
C SER A 141 2.82 -6.58 -5.34
N ALA A 142 3.65 -6.95 -6.33
CA ALA A 142 3.86 -8.35 -6.70
C ALA A 142 4.56 -9.11 -5.58
N TRP A 143 5.64 -8.54 -5.03
CA TRP A 143 6.37 -9.13 -3.91
C TRP A 143 5.48 -9.35 -2.69
N TYR A 144 4.72 -8.35 -2.26
CA TYR A 144 3.81 -8.50 -1.11
C TYR A 144 2.65 -9.44 -1.41
N SER A 145 2.19 -9.52 -2.66
CA SER A 145 1.18 -10.51 -3.05
C SER A 145 1.72 -11.93 -2.97
N SER A 146 2.94 -12.18 -3.47
CA SER A 146 3.58 -13.50 -3.43
C SER A 146 3.99 -13.96 -2.04
N MET A 147 4.34 -13.03 -1.14
CA MET A 147 4.73 -13.36 0.23
C MET A 147 3.55 -13.47 1.20
N SER A 148 2.40 -12.89 0.88
CA SER A 148 1.24 -12.90 1.78
C SER A 148 0.71 -14.31 2.02
N ASP A 149 0.13 -14.53 3.20
CA ASP A 149 -0.45 -15.83 3.56
C ASP A 149 -1.66 -16.17 2.69
N PHE A 150 -2.42 -15.14 2.30
CA PHE A 150 -3.50 -15.23 1.33
C PHE A 150 -3.35 -14.14 0.28
N CYS A 151 -3.57 -14.48 -0.99
CA CYS A 151 -3.63 -13.53 -2.08
C CYS A 151 -4.91 -13.75 -2.88
N VAL A 152 -5.74 -12.72 -2.96
CA VAL A 152 -6.96 -12.72 -3.78
C VAL A 152 -6.68 -11.94 -5.06
N PHE A 153 -7.01 -12.55 -6.20
CA PHE A 153 -6.92 -11.89 -7.49
C PHE A 153 -8.31 -11.38 -7.89
N GLY A 154 -8.43 -10.07 -8.04
CA GLY A 154 -9.62 -9.47 -8.65
C GLY A 154 -9.44 -9.44 -10.16
N LEU A 155 -10.44 -9.92 -10.90
CA LEU A 155 -10.59 -9.51 -12.30
C LEU A 155 -10.75 -7.98 -12.33
N PHE A 156 -10.27 -7.34 -13.40
CA PHE A 156 -10.14 -5.89 -13.62
C PHE A 156 -11.46 -5.07 -13.50
N GLN A 157 -12.52 -5.62 -12.93
CA GLN A 157 -13.84 -5.02 -12.77
C GLN A 157 -14.46 -5.41 -11.42
N LEU A 158 -14.02 -4.81 -10.31
CA LEU A 158 -14.92 -4.63 -9.16
C LEU A 158 -15.92 -3.54 -9.56
N ARG A 159 -16.94 -3.91 -10.35
CA ARG A 159 -18.02 -3.00 -10.73
C ARG A 159 -18.71 -2.54 -9.44
N CYS A 160 -18.69 -1.24 -9.19
CA CYS A 160 -19.65 -0.62 -8.28
C CYS A 160 -21.04 -0.82 -8.90
N GLN A 161 -21.75 -1.90 -8.54
CA GLN A 161 -23.19 -1.95 -8.72
C GLN A 161 -23.79 -1.00 -7.69
N ALA A 162 -23.95 0.26 -8.08
CA ALA A 162 -24.85 1.17 -7.41
C ALA A 162 -26.28 0.69 -7.71
N THR A 163 -26.94 0.14 -6.69
CA THR A 163 -28.40 0.18 -6.56
C THR A 163 -28.87 1.58 -6.27
#